data_AF-V6F0K0-F1
#
_entry.id   AF-V6F0K0-F1
#
_cell.length_a   1.000
_cell.length_b   1.000
_cell.length_c   1.000
_cell.angle_alpha   90.00
_cell.angle_beta   90.00
_cell.angle_gamma   90.00
#
_symmetry.space_group_name_H-M   'P 1'
#
loop_
_entity.id
_entity.type
_entity.pdbx_description
1 polymer ?
#
loop_
_entity_poly.entity_id
_entity_poly.type
_entity_poly.pdbx_seq_one_letter_code
_entity_poly.pdbx_strand_id
1 'polypeptide(L)'
;MSARLNWLLVGLAVLIAAAPMILGLPGEYGGADDRAKSAIEETGYQPWFQSVWEPPSGEIASMLFALQAALGAGVVGYVIGRLQGRRERLK
;
A
#
# COMPACT_ATOMS: atom_id res chain seq x y z
N MET A 1 16.93 -15.70 -10.65
CA MET A 1 15.85 -15.17 -11.51
C MET A 1 16.51 -14.37 -12.62
N SER A 2 16.13 -14.54 -13.89
CA SER A 2 16.79 -13.80 -14.97
C SER A 2 16.38 -12.31 -14.91
N ALA A 3 17.31 -11.40 -15.22
CA ALA A 3 17.01 -9.96 -15.20
C ALA A 3 15.82 -9.59 -16.10
N ARG A 4 15.63 -10.34 -17.19
CA ARG A 4 14.49 -10.21 -18.11
C ARG A 4 13.16 -10.52 -17.42
N LEU A 5 13.10 -11.60 -16.62
CA LEU A 5 11.90 -11.96 -15.88
C LEU A 5 11.55 -10.93 -14.81
N ASN A 6 12.55 -10.38 -14.11
CA ASN A 6 12.32 -9.35 -13.10
C ASN A 6 11.69 -8.10 -13.72
N TRP A 7 12.22 -7.62 -14.85
CA TRP A 7 11.65 -6.47 -15.56
C TRP A 7 10.25 -6.73 -16.09
N LEU A 8 9.97 -7.95 -16.57
CA LEU A 8 8.61 -8.35 -16.95
C LEU A 8 7.65 -8.31 -15.77
N LEU A 9 8.05 -8.81 -14.60
CA LEU A 9 7.22 -8.77 -13.38
C LEU A 9 6.97 -7.35 -12.89
N VAL A 10 7.98 -6.48 -12.93
CA VAL A 10 7.82 -5.05 -12.58
C VAL A 10 6.86 -4.37 -13.56
N GLY A 11 7.04 -4.59 -14.87
CA GLY A 11 6.15 -4.06 -15.89
C GLY A 11 4.70 -4.53 -15.71
N LEU A 12 4.50 -5.82 -15.40
CA LEU A 12 3.17 -6.37 -15.12
C LEU A 12 2.54 -5.75 -13.86
N ALA A 13 3.31 -5.56 -12.79
CA ALA A 13 2.82 -4.94 -11.56
C ALA A 13 2.37 -3.48 -11.81
N VAL A 14 3.17 -2.72 -12.57
CA VAL A 14 2.80 -1.35 -12.98
C VAL A 14 1.56 -1.35 -13.86
N LEU A 15 1.45 -2.29 -14.81
CA LEU A 15 0.28 -2.44 -15.66
C LEU A 15 -0.98 -2.72 -14.84
N ILE A 16 -0.94 -3.65 -13.88
CA ILE A 16 -2.08 -3.97 -13.01
C ILE A 16 -2.50 -2.74 -12.19
N ALA A 17 -1.53 -1.99 -11.64
CA ALA A 17 -1.82 -0.79 -10.86
C ALA A 17 -2.41 0.35 -11.71
N ALA A 18 -1.91 0.54 -12.93
CA ALA A 18 -2.34 1.62 -13.82
C ALA A 18 -3.58 1.28 -14.68
N ALA A 19 -3.87 -0.01 -14.88
CA ALA A 19 -4.96 -0.45 -15.75
C ALA A 19 -6.32 0.18 -15.41
N PRO A 20 -6.75 0.29 -14.14
CA PRO A 20 -8.02 0.93 -13.82
C PRO A 20 -8.10 2.40 -14.26
N MET A 21 -6.98 3.14 -14.14
CA MET A 21 -6.89 4.54 -14.56
C MET A 21 -6.91 4.68 -16.08
N ILE A 22 -6.17 3.81 -16.80
CA ILE A 22 -6.09 3.83 -18.27
C ILE A 22 -7.42 3.42 -18.91
N LEU A 23 -8.11 2.44 -18.32
CA LEU A 23 -9.39 1.93 -18.81
C LEU A 23 -10.58 2.81 -18.41
N GLY A 24 -10.37 3.84 -17.59
CA GLY A 24 -11.43 4.73 -17.12
C GLY A 24 -12.52 4.00 -16.33
N LEU A 25 -12.14 2.98 -15.55
CA LEU A 25 -13.11 2.21 -14.77
C LEU A 25 -13.81 3.13 -13.75
N PRO A 26 -15.15 3.12 -13.69
CA PRO A 26 -15.88 3.91 -12.72
C PRO A 26 -15.64 3.37 -11.31
N GLY A 27 -15.41 4.27 -10.36
CA GLY A 27 -15.23 3.94 -8.95
C GLY A 27 -14.46 5.04 -8.21
N GLU A 28 -14.83 5.28 -6.96
CA GLU A 28 -14.05 6.16 -6.09
C GLU A 28 -12.78 5.44 -5.63
N TYR A 29 -11.65 6.09 -5.87
CA TYR A 29 -10.33 5.68 -5.41
C TYR A 29 -10.13 6.16 -3.96
N GLY A 30 -10.96 5.63 -3.07
CA GLY A 30 -10.89 5.86 -1.63
C GLY A 30 -10.18 4.72 -0.90
N GLY A 31 -9.88 4.95 0.38
CA GLY A 31 -9.34 3.91 1.24
C GLY A 31 -10.38 2.80 1.51
N ALA A 32 -9.90 1.63 1.90
CA ALA A 32 -10.79 0.54 2.31
C ALA A 32 -11.54 0.87 3.62
N ASP A 33 -10.91 1.67 4.47
CA ASP A 33 -11.43 2.21 5.71
C ASP A 33 -12.60 3.18 5.49
N ASP A 34 -12.55 4.04 4.48
CA ASP A 34 -13.65 4.95 4.16
C ASP A 34 -14.95 4.17 3.88
N ARG A 35 -14.86 3.14 3.03
CA ARG A 35 -16.02 2.29 2.69
C ARG A 35 -16.53 1.51 3.90
N ALA A 36 -15.61 1.01 4.73
CA ALA A 36 -15.98 0.28 5.93
C ALA A 36 -16.70 1.19 6.94
N LYS A 37 -16.22 2.42 7.12
CA LYS A 37 -16.84 3.40 8.01
C LYS A 37 -18.27 3.72 7.59
N SER A 38 -18.49 4.04 6.31
CA SER A 38 -19.83 4.32 5.78
C SER A 38 -20.80 3.14 6.00
N ALA A 39 -20.35 1.92 5.70
CA ALA A 39 -21.17 0.73 5.88
C ALA A 39 -21.54 0.47 7.36
N ILE A 40 -20.63 0.79 8.30
CA ILE A 40 -20.88 0.65 9.74
C ILE A 40 -21.85 1.75 10.23
N GLU A 41 -21.67 2.99 9.79
CA GLU A 41 -22.54 4.11 10.17
C GLU A 41 -24.00 3.88 9.73
N GLU A 42 -24.22 3.25 8.56
CA GLU A 42 -25.55 2.87 8.07
C GLU A 42 -26.28 1.87 8.98
N THR A 43 -25.56 1.10 9.80
CA THR A 43 -26.19 0.17 10.77
C THR A 43 -26.79 0.88 12.00
N GLY A 44 -26.63 2.20 12.11
CA GLY A 44 -27.01 2.98 13.29
C GLY A 44 -26.00 2.88 14.44
N TYR A 45 -24.82 2.31 14.18
CA TYR A 45 -23.75 2.20 15.15
C TYR A 45 -23.23 3.59 15.57
N GLN A 46 -23.03 3.76 16.87
CA GLN A 46 -22.42 4.96 17.44
C GLN A 46 -21.00 4.63 17.93
N PRO A 47 -19.96 5.38 17.49
CA PRO A 47 -18.61 5.17 17.95
C PRO A 47 -18.50 5.31 19.47
N TRP A 48 -18.04 4.26 20.15
CA TRP A 48 -17.75 4.28 21.60
C TRP A 48 -16.39 4.93 21.93
N PHE A 49 -15.60 5.28 20.91
CA PHE A 49 -14.30 5.93 21.03
C PHE A 49 -14.10 6.93 19.89
N GLN A 50 -13.40 8.02 20.19
CA GLN A 50 -12.96 9.00 19.21
C GLN A 50 -11.43 9.06 19.20
N SER A 51 -10.85 9.19 18.01
CA SER A 51 -9.39 9.30 17.87
C SER A 51 -8.87 10.49 18.68
N VAL A 52 -7.85 10.24 19.51
CA VAL A 52 -7.18 11.28 20.32
C VAL A 52 -6.50 12.32 19.43
N TRP A 53 -6.12 11.90 18.22
CA TRP A 53 -5.52 12.75 17.20
C TRP A 53 -5.94 12.28 15.82
N GLU A 54 -6.26 13.23 14.96
CA GLU A 54 -6.54 13.01 13.54
C GLU A 54 -5.66 13.97 12.73
N PRO A 55 -5.12 13.55 11.57
CA PRO A 55 -4.32 14.44 10.73
C PRO A 55 -5.12 15.69 10.35
N PRO A 56 -4.51 16.88 10.37
CA PRO A 56 -5.21 18.13 10.08
C PRO A 56 -5.70 18.25 8.61
N SER A 57 -5.25 17.35 7.72
CA SER A 57 -5.80 17.17 6.38
C SER A 57 -5.67 15.72 5.90
N GLY A 58 -6.55 15.32 4.98
CA GLY A 58 -6.47 14.01 4.31
C GLY A 58 -5.21 13.84 3.45
N GLU A 59 -4.64 14.95 2.96
CA GLU A 59 -3.35 14.94 2.26
C GLU A 59 -2.21 14.54 3.20
N ILE A 60 -2.18 15.10 4.42
CA ILE A 60 -1.18 14.75 5.43
C ILE A 60 -1.32 13.28 5.83
N ALA A 61 -2.56 12.79 6.01
CA ALA A 61 -2.81 11.37 6.25
C ALA A 61 -2.21 10.50 5.14
N SER A 62 -2.48 10.85 3.88
CA SER A 62 -1.97 10.13 2.70
C SER A 62 -0.44 10.15 2.61
N MET A 63 0.19 11.29 2.93
CA MET A 63 1.66 11.39 2.98
C MET A 63 2.26 10.52 4.09
N LEU A 64 1.61 10.45 5.26
CA LEU A 64 2.04 9.56 6.35
C LEU A 64 1.93 8.09 5.94
N PHE A 65 0.84 7.68 5.27
CA PHE A 65 0.71 6.34 4.70
C PHE A 65 1.78 6.05 3.64
N ALA A 66 2.06 7.00 2.75
CA ALA A 66 3.09 6.85 1.73
C ALA A 66 4.49 6.68 2.37
N LEU A 67 4.79 7.45 3.42
CA LEU A 67 6.04 7.32 4.18
C LEU A 67 6.13 5.95 4.87
N GLN A 68 5.05 5.49 5.51
CA GLN A 68 4.99 4.16 6.12
C GLN A 68 5.22 3.05 5.09
N ALA A 69 4.60 3.16 3.92
CA ALA A 69 4.78 2.21 2.83
C ALA A 69 6.23 2.19 2.32
N ALA A 70 6.85 3.37 2.14
CA ALA A 70 8.24 3.49 1.71
C ALA A 70 9.22 2.88 2.74
N LEU A 71 9.02 3.14 4.03
CA LEU A 71 9.83 2.55 5.10
C LEU A 71 9.62 1.03 5.16
N GLY A 72 8.38 0.56 5.08
CA GLY A 72 8.06 -0.87 5.04
C GLY A 72 8.72 -1.60 3.87
N ALA A 73 8.62 -1.03 2.66
CA ALA A 73 9.30 -1.56 1.48
C ALA A 73 10.82 -1.57 1.65
N GLY A 74 11.40 -0.52 2.25
CA GLY A 74 12.82 -0.45 2.58
C GLY A 74 13.28 -1.55 3.52
N VAL A 75 12.54 -1.80 4.61
CA VAL A 75 12.84 -2.87 5.57
C VAL A 75 12.74 -4.25 4.92
N VAL A 76 11.66 -4.52 4.18
CA VAL A 76 11.48 -5.79 3.46
C VAL A 76 12.61 -6.01 2.46
N GLY A 77 12.94 -5.00 1.67
CA GLY A 77 14.05 -5.04 0.72
C GLY A 77 15.39 -5.31 1.39
N TYR A 78 15.68 -4.64 2.50
CA TYR A 78 16.91 -4.85 3.28
C TYR A 78 17.00 -6.28 3.84
N VAL A 79 15.91 -6.80 4.41
CA VAL A 79 15.88 -8.17 4.97
C VAL A 79 16.11 -9.20 3.88
N ILE A 80 15.40 -9.11 2.76
CA ILE A 80 15.58 -10.01 1.60
C ILE A 80 17.02 -9.94 1.10
N GLY A 81 17.56 -8.73 0.91
CA GLY A 81 18.93 -8.52 0.47
C GLY A 81 19.97 -9.12 1.42
N ARG A 82 19.80 -8.92 2.74
CA ARG A 82 20.68 -9.48 3.77
C ARG A 82 20.64 -11.02 3.77
N LEU A 83 19.45 -11.62 3.64
CA LEU A 83 19.29 -13.07 3.57
C LEU A 83 19.96 -13.66 2.31
N GLN A 84 19.81 -12.99 1.18
CA GLN A 84 20.46 -13.37 -0.08
C GLN A 84 21.99 -13.37 0.06
N GLY A 85 22.57 -12.27 0.58
CA GLY A 85 24.02 -12.14 0.76
C GLY A 85 24.61 -13.14 1.77
N ARG A 86 23.86 -13.48 2.83
CA ARG A 86 24.28 -14.55 3.77
C ARG A 86 24.35 -15.92 3.08
N ARG A 87 23.40 -16.21 2.19
CA ARG A 87 23.35 -17.49 1.46
C ARG A 87 24.49 -17.60 0.43
N GLU A 88 24.90 -16.50 -0.17
CA GLU A 88 26.05 -16.47 -1.09
C GLU A 88 27.37 -16.65 -0.36
N ARG A 89 27.52 -16.09 0.85
CA ARG A 89 28.73 -16.26 1.67
C ARG A 89 28.91 -17.66 2.27
N LEU A 90 27.82 -18.43 2.35
CA LEU A 90 27.80 -19.82 2.85
C LEU A 90 28.02 -20.86 1.74
N LYS A 91 28.06 -20.43 0.48
CA LYS A 91 28.50 -21.24 -0.66
C LYS A 91 29.98 -21.03 -0.92
#